data_AF-A0A8C5MKX5-F1
#
_entry.id   AF-A0A8C5MKX5-F1
#
_cell.length_a   1.000
_cell.length_b   1.000
_cell.length_c   1.000
_cell.angle_alpha   90.00
_cell.angle_beta   90.00
_cell.angle_gamma   90.00
#
_symmetry.space_group_name_H-M   'P 1'
#
loop_
_entity.id
_entity.type
_entity.pdbx_description
1 polymer ?
#
loop_
_entity_poly.entity_id
_entity_poly.type
_entity_poly.pdbx_seq_one_letter_code
_entity_poly.pdbx_strand_id
1 'polypeptide(L)'
;MGKKKAAGGLGRALIKERTRSQRGLRGTDSWLHTSELNDGYDWGRLNLQSVTEQSSIDDFLATAELAGTEFVAEKLNIRFVPAEARTGLLTSEETQRINQLQEENKQFLCIPRRPYWDENTSAEVLKQSEREKFLEWRRQLVKLEEEQKLILTPFERNLDFWRQLWRVIERSDVVVQIVDSRNPLLFRCQDLQTTYFAWCFGCQE
;
A
#
# COMPACT_ATOMS: atom_id res chain seq x y z
N MET A 1 8.05 -39.69 56.46
CA MET A 1 9.01 -38.85 55.70
C MET A 1 8.51 -38.73 54.26
N GLY A 2 7.75 -37.68 53.93
CA GLY A 2 7.10 -37.52 52.62
C GLY A 2 8.03 -36.92 51.56
N LYS A 3 8.21 -37.61 50.43
CA LYS A 3 8.91 -37.08 49.25
C LYS A 3 7.95 -36.17 48.46
N LYS A 4 8.23 -34.85 48.41
CA LYS A 4 7.52 -33.90 47.54
C LYS A 4 7.87 -34.19 46.08
N LYS A 5 6.86 -34.50 45.25
CA LYS A 5 7.00 -34.58 43.78
C LYS A 5 7.24 -33.18 43.23
N ALA A 6 8.30 -33.01 42.45
CA ALA A 6 8.62 -31.77 41.75
C ALA A 6 7.54 -31.46 40.70
N ALA A 7 6.81 -30.36 40.89
CA ALA A 7 5.86 -29.87 39.90
C ALA A 7 6.62 -29.42 38.63
N GLY A 8 6.24 -30.00 37.49
CA GLY A 8 6.79 -29.70 36.17
C GLY A 8 6.64 -28.22 35.85
N GLY A 9 7.77 -27.52 35.79
CA GLY A 9 7.84 -26.08 35.59
C GLY A 9 7.64 -25.69 34.14
N LEU A 10 6.40 -25.75 33.65
CA LEU A 10 6.02 -25.19 32.35
C LEU A 10 6.38 -23.70 32.26
N GLY A 11 6.18 -22.95 33.36
CA GLY A 11 6.56 -21.54 33.45
C GLY A 11 8.07 -21.29 33.32
N ARG A 12 8.91 -22.22 33.80
CA ARG A 12 10.37 -22.13 33.65
C ARG A 12 10.81 -22.42 32.22
N ALA A 13 10.13 -23.33 31.53
CA ALA A 13 10.39 -23.64 30.12
C ALA A 13 10.01 -22.46 29.21
N LEU A 14 8.85 -21.85 29.44
CA LEU A 14 8.38 -20.69 28.66
C LEU A 14 9.29 -19.46 28.81
N ILE A 15 9.81 -19.21 30.03
CA ILE A 15 10.78 -18.12 30.25
C ILE A 15 12.11 -18.39 29.52
N LYS A 16 12.53 -19.66 29.45
CA LYS A 16 13.75 -20.07 28.74
C LYS A 16 13.60 -19.98 27.22
N GLU A 17 12.41 -20.24 26.69
CA GLU A 17 12.09 -20.09 25.26
C GLU A 17 12.07 -18.61 24.84
N ARG A 18 11.42 -17.75 25.63
CA ARG A 18 11.39 -16.29 25.39
C ARG A 18 12.78 -15.64 25.43
N THR A 19 13.67 -16.14 26.29
CA THR A 19 15.05 -15.62 26.37
C THR A 19 15.96 -16.21 25.30
N ARG A 20 15.63 -17.38 24.74
CA ARG A 20 16.33 -18.00 23.61
C ARG A 20 15.94 -17.36 22.28
N SER A 21 14.68 -16.97 22.09
CA SER A 21 14.24 -16.20 20.91
C SER A 21 14.83 -14.78 20.86
N GLN A 22 15.20 -14.20 22.00
CA GLN A 22 15.98 -12.95 22.03
C GLN A 22 17.50 -13.14 21.81
N ARG A 23 18.02 -14.37 21.71
CA ARG A 23 19.48 -14.66 21.67
C ARG A 23 19.95 -15.54 20.50
N GLY A 24 19.15 -15.80 19.46
CA GLY A 24 19.65 -16.30 18.17
C GLY A 24 19.82 -15.11 17.21
N LEU A 25 20.93 -14.87 16.51
CA LEU A 25 21.84 -15.81 15.87
C LEU A 25 23.32 -15.40 16.09
N ARG A 26 24.12 -16.28 16.71
CA ARG A 26 25.56 -16.39 16.45
C ARG A 26 25.92 -17.87 16.45
N GLY A 27 26.14 -18.43 15.26
CA GLY A 27 26.52 -19.83 15.10
C GLY A 27 26.27 -20.37 13.69
N THR A 28 27.10 -19.92 12.75
CA THR A 28 27.74 -20.68 11.65
C THR A 28 26.92 -21.64 10.78
N ASP A 29 26.92 -21.29 9.49
CA ASP A 29 26.87 -22.12 8.27
C ASP A 29 25.66 -23.03 8.03
N SER A 30 24.62 -22.42 7.44
CA SER A 30 23.87 -23.01 6.34
C SER A 30 22.82 -22.02 5.86
N TRP A 31 23.18 -21.18 4.89
CA TRP A 31 22.36 -20.84 3.71
C TRP A 31 22.95 -19.63 2.99
N LEU A 32 23.62 -19.93 1.87
CA LEU A 32 23.72 -19.00 0.76
C LEU A 32 22.29 -18.62 0.33
N HIS A 33 22.07 -17.32 0.11
CA HIS A 33 20.85 -16.68 -0.40
C HIS A 33 19.82 -16.22 0.65
N THR A 34 20.10 -15.13 1.37
CA THR A 34 19.14 -14.02 1.58
C THR A 34 19.86 -12.72 1.92
N SER A 35 19.24 -11.62 1.51
CA SER A 35 19.65 -10.23 1.58
C SER A 35 19.67 -9.63 2.99
N GLU A 36 20.53 -10.12 3.87
CA GLU A 36 20.70 -9.55 5.22
C GLU A 36 22.16 -9.16 5.47
N LEU A 37 22.59 -8.07 4.83
CA LEU A 37 23.74 -7.30 5.31
C LEU A 37 23.29 -6.54 6.56
N ASN A 38 23.70 -7.07 7.72
CA ASN A 38 23.56 -6.45 9.03
C ASN A 38 24.59 -5.30 9.19
N ASP A 39 24.42 -4.23 8.42
CA ASP A 39 25.00 -2.93 8.74
C ASP A 39 24.17 -2.35 9.88
N GLY A 40 24.83 -1.87 10.95
CA GLY A 40 24.23 -1.42 12.22
C GLY A 40 23.33 -0.17 12.15
N TYR A 41 22.58 0.00 11.07
CA TYR A 41 21.48 0.92 10.89
C TYR A 41 20.24 0.09 10.54
N ASP A 42 19.29 -0.01 11.48
CA ASP A 42 18.12 -0.90 11.40
C ASP A 42 17.12 -0.43 10.33
N TRP A 43 17.45 -0.68 9.05
CA TRP A 43 16.60 -0.47 7.89
C TRP A 43 15.41 -1.45 7.82
N GLY A 44 15.32 -2.42 8.75
CA GLY A 44 14.31 -3.47 8.79
C GLY A 44 12.98 -3.11 9.48
N ARG A 45 12.84 -1.89 10.02
CA ARG A 45 11.59 -1.40 10.63
C ARG A 45 11.19 -0.01 10.15
N LEU A 46 11.23 0.22 8.83
CA LEU A 46 10.23 1.13 8.29
C LEU A 46 8.85 0.52 8.63
N ASN A 47 7.97 1.29 9.25
CA ASN A 47 6.62 0.85 9.65
C ASN A 47 5.72 0.70 8.40
N LEU A 48 6.19 -0.10 7.44
CA LEU A 48 5.59 -0.37 6.12
C LEU A 48 4.58 -1.48 6.29
N GLN A 49 3.49 -1.18 6.98
CA GLN A 49 2.32 -2.02 6.86
C GLN A 49 1.67 -1.70 5.52
N SER A 50 1.63 -2.68 4.61
CA SER A 50 0.85 -2.57 3.38
C SER A 50 -0.62 -2.52 3.77
N VAL A 51 -1.36 -1.56 3.24
CA VAL A 51 -2.76 -1.36 3.60
C VAL A 51 -3.60 -1.24 2.34
N THR A 52 -4.10 -2.39 1.91
CA THR A 52 -4.97 -2.52 0.72
C THR A 52 -6.45 -2.48 1.09
N GLU A 53 -6.81 -2.88 2.31
CA GLU A 53 -8.18 -2.90 2.82
C GLU A 53 -8.22 -2.23 4.20
N GLN A 54 -9.14 -1.29 4.40
CA GLN A 54 -9.42 -0.68 5.70
C GLN A 54 -10.93 -0.57 5.91
N SER A 55 -11.35 -0.64 7.18
CA SER A 55 -12.71 -0.30 7.58
C SER A 55 -13.02 1.14 7.18
N SER A 56 -14.29 1.46 6.94
CA SER A 56 -14.73 2.82 6.58
C SER A 56 -14.31 3.88 7.61
N ILE A 57 -14.26 3.51 8.90
CA ILE A 57 -13.80 4.39 9.98
C ILE A 57 -12.28 4.61 9.96
N ASP A 58 -11.50 3.56 9.73
CA ASP A 58 -10.04 3.64 9.71
C ASP A 58 -9.57 4.47 8.51
N ASP A 59 -10.25 4.31 7.36
CA ASP A 59 -10.00 5.11 6.16
C ASP A 59 -10.33 6.59 6.37
N PHE A 60 -11.43 6.88 7.07
CA PHE A 60 -11.81 8.24 7.45
C PHE A 60 -10.77 8.89 8.37
N LEU A 61 -10.33 8.18 9.41
CA LEU A 61 -9.31 8.67 10.35
C LEU A 61 -7.96 8.89 9.65
N ALA A 62 -7.51 7.94 8.83
CA ALA A 62 -6.26 8.07 8.07
C ALA A 62 -6.31 9.27 7.10
N THR A 63 -7.46 9.52 6.47
CA THR A 63 -7.66 10.67 5.59
C THR A 63 -7.64 11.99 6.37
N ALA A 64 -8.26 12.04 7.56
CA ALA A 64 -8.23 13.20 8.43
C ALA A 64 -6.81 13.50 8.95
N GLU A 65 -6.07 12.47 9.35
CA GLU A 65 -4.66 12.58 9.73
C GLU A 65 -3.80 13.10 8.59
N LEU A 66 -4.02 12.63 7.36
CA LEU A 66 -3.37 13.16 6.15
C LEU A 66 -3.85 14.56 5.76
N ALA A 67 -5.08 14.95 6.08
CA ALA A 67 -5.54 16.33 5.85
C ALA A 67 -4.98 17.29 6.92
N GLY A 68 -4.52 16.79 8.07
CA GLY A 68 -4.02 17.62 9.18
C GLY A 68 -5.13 18.43 9.84
N THR A 69 -6.37 17.97 9.70
CA THR A 69 -7.57 18.66 10.19
C THR A 69 -8.15 17.89 11.37
N GLU A 70 -8.36 18.56 12.50
CA GLU A 70 -9.15 18.03 13.60
C GLU A 70 -10.64 18.16 13.26
N PHE A 71 -11.34 17.03 13.05
CA PHE A 71 -12.78 17.01 12.75
C PHE A 71 -13.59 16.57 13.97
N VAL A 72 -14.62 17.34 14.30
CA VAL A 72 -15.75 16.89 15.13
C VAL A 72 -16.83 16.40 14.17
N ALA A 73 -16.98 15.09 14.04
CA ALA A 73 -17.97 14.51 13.12
C ALA A 73 -19.36 14.48 13.76
N GLU A 74 -20.31 15.23 13.21
CA GLU A 74 -21.74 14.98 13.45
C GLU A 74 -22.20 13.74 12.67
N LYS A 75 -22.89 12.83 13.36
CA LYS A 75 -23.26 11.51 12.86
C LYS A 75 -24.40 11.63 11.83
N LEU A 76 -24.06 11.74 10.54
CA LEU A 76 -25.06 11.68 9.47
C LEU A 76 -25.34 10.24 9.00
N ASN A 77 -26.51 10.09 8.36
CA ASN A 77 -27.23 8.86 8.04
C ASN A 77 -26.36 7.66 7.61
N ILE A 78 -26.31 6.65 8.47
CA ILE A 78 -25.74 5.33 8.19
C ILE A 78 -26.70 4.59 7.24
N ARG A 79 -26.26 4.33 6.00
CA ARG A 79 -26.95 3.40 5.09
C ARG A 79 -26.32 2.03 5.20
N PHE A 80 -27.08 1.04 5.66
CA PHE A 80 -26.69 -0.36 5.61
C PHE A 80 -26.82 -0.85 4.17
N VAL A 81 -25.69 -1.15 3.53
CA VAL A 81 -25.67 -1.86 2.25
C VAL A 81 -25.60 -3.35 2.57
N PRO A 82 -26.63 -4.15 2.25
CA PRO A 82 -26.61 -5.60 2.45
C PRO A 82 -25.47 -6.22 1.64
N ALA A 83 -24.72 -7.15 2.22
CA ALA A 83 -23.60 -7.83 1.56
C ALA A 83 -24.07 -8.66 0.35
N GLU A 84 -25.33 -9.09 0.37
CA GLU A 84 -25.92 -9.97 -0.65
C GLU A 84 -26.15 -9.25 -1.98
N ALA A 85 -26.26 -7.91 -1.98
CA ALA A 85 -26.55 -7.12 -3.19
C ALA A 85 -25.41 -7.14 -4.23
N ARG A 86 -24.22 -7.63 -3.88
CA ARG A 86 -23.03 -7.65 -4.75
C ARG A 86 -22.66 -9.04 -5.30
N THR A 87 -23.43 -10.08 -4.97
CA THR A 87 -23.05 -11.49 -5.22
C THR A 87 -23.79 -12.15 -6.40
N GLY A 88 -24.14 -11.37 -7.42
CA GLY A 88 -24.68 -11.88 -8.69
C GLY A 88 -23.59 -12.02 -9.75
N LEU A 89 -23.63 -13.08 -10.56
CA LEU A 89 -22.89 -13.11 -11.82
C LEU A 89 -23.44 -12.02 -12.73
N LEU A 90 -22.58 -11.14 -13.22
CA LEU A 90 -22.93 -10.09 -14.17
C LEU A 90 -23.49 -10.69 -15.46
N THR A 91 -24.58 -10.11 -15.97
CA THR A 91 -25.09 -10.45 -17.29
C THR A 91 -24.11 -9.98 -18.38
N SER A 92 -24.20 -10.56 -19.59
CA SER A 92 -23.32 -10.18 -20.70
C SER A 92 -23.46 -8.70 -21.08
N GLU A 93 -24.65 -8.12 -20.95
CA GLU A 93 -24.93 -6.71 -21.25
C GLU A 93 -24.33 -5.78 -20.18
N GLU A 94 -24.47 -6.13 -18.91
CA GLU A 94 -23.86 -5.38 -17.80
C GLU A 94 -22.33 -5.41 -17.89
N THR A 95 -21.76 -6.56 -18.27
CA THR A 95 -20.31 -6.70 -18.46
C THR A 95 -19.78 -5.78 -19.57
N GLN A 96 -20.50 -5.67 -20.70
CA GLN A 96 -20.13 -4.76 -21.78
C GLN A 96 -20.21 -3.30 -21.36
N ARG A 97 -21.26 -2.91 -20.61
CA ARG A 97 -21.38 -1.55 -20.07
C ARG A 97 -20.26 -1.22 -19.11
N ILE A 98 -19.91 -2.14 -18.20
CA ILE A 98 -18.78 -1.97 -17.28
C ILE A 98 -17.47 -1.84 -18.06
N ASN A 99 -17.24 -2.66 -19.08
CA ASN A 99 -16.03 -2.56 -19.90
C ASN A 99 -15.93 -1.22 -20.64
N GLN A 100 -17.04 -0.69 -21.16
CA GLN A 100 -17.08 0.64 -21.78
C GLN A 100 -16.76 1.74 -20.77
N LEU A 101 -17.40 1.71 -19.60
CA LEU A 101 -17.11 2.65 -18.51
C LEU A 101 -15.66 2.55 -18.04
N GLN A 102 -15.10 1.33 -17.94
CA GLN A 102 -13.70 1.14 -17.63
C GLN A 102 -12.80 1.76 -18.69
N GLU A 103 -13.10 1.57 -19.98
CA GLU A 103 -12.35 2.14 -21.10
C GLU A 103 -12.35 3.67 -21.08
N GLU A 104 -13.52 4.28 -20.89
CA GLU A 104 -13.69 5.73 -20.81
C GLU A 104 -12.90 6.33 -19.64
N ASN A 105 -12.81 5.61 -18.52
CA ASN A 105 -12.21 6.10 -17.29
C ASN A 105 -10.79 5.62 -17.04
N LYS A 106 -10.16 4.94 -18.01
CA LYS A 106 -8.76 4.50 -17.92
C LYS A 106 -7.80 5.63 -17.59
N GLN A 107 -8.09 6.85 -18.05
CA GLN A 107 -7.26 8.03 -17.84
C GLN A 107 -7.24 8.49 -16.37
N PHE A 108 -8.26 8.15 -15.58
CA PHE A 108 -8.33 8.54 -14.18
C PHE A 108 -7.78 7.45 -13.25
N LEU A 109 -7.60 6.22 -13.74
CA LEU A 109 -7.01 5.08 -13.01
C LEU A 109 -5.46 5.08 -13.07
N CYS A 110 -4.86 6.26 -12.93
CA CYS A 110 -3.41 6.43 -12.94
C CYS A 110 -2.81 6.23 -11.55
N ILE A 111 -1.52 5.86 -11.49
CA ILE A 111 -0.77 5.85 -10.23
C ILE A 111 -0.44 7.29 -9.79
N PRO A 112 -0.32 7.57 -8.48
CA PRO A 112 -0.01 8.91 -8.01
C PRO A 112 1.37 9.34 -8.52
N ARG A 113 1.41 10.50 -9.18
CA ARG A 113 2.64 11.12 -9.69
C ARG A 113 3.35 11.83 -8.56
N ARG A 114 4.68 11.70 -8.52
CA ARG A 114 5.50 12.48 -7.60
C ARG A 114 5.53 13.95 -8.06
N PRO A 115 5.32 14.92 -7.17
CA PRO A 115 5.52 16.34 -7.50
C PRO A 115 6.98 16.61 -7.90
N TYR A 116 7.16 17.57 -8.79
CA TYR A 116 8.47 18.07 -9.16
C TYR A 116 9.16 18.70 -7.94
N TRP A 117 10.46 18.48 -7.82
CA TRP A 117 11.28 19.03 -6.73
C TRP A 117 12.63 19.48 -7.26
N ASP A 118 13.11 20.60 -6.72
CA ASP A 118 14.42 21.17 -7.01
C ASP A 118 15.35 21.06 -5.78
N GLU A 119 16.65 21.22 -5.98
CA GLU A 119 17.66 21.33 -4.92
C GLU A 119 17.34 22.44 -3.89
N ASN A 120 16.61 23.47 -4.31
CA ASN A 120 16.16 24.56 -3.46
C ASN A 120 14.96 24.20 -2.56
N THR A 121 14.32 23.05 -2.78
CA THR A 121 13.13 22.62 -2.04
C THR A 121 13.51 22.02 -0.70
N SER A 122 12.98 22.55 0.40
CA SER A 122 13.24 21.96 1.72
C SER A 122 12.56 20.59 1.85
N ALA A 123 13.16 19.70 2.66
CA ALA A 123 12.63 18.36 2.87
C ALA A 123 11.21 18.35 3.47
N GLU A 124 10.85 19.38 4.23
CA GLU A 124 9.52 19.53 4.83
C GLU A 124 8.48 19.95 3.79
N VAL A 125 8.82 20.94 2.96
CA VAL A 125 7.95 21.41 1.86
C VAL A 125 7.71 20.27 0.87
N LEU A 126 8.74 19.48 0.55
CA LEU A 126 8.59 18.32 -0.32
C LEU A 126 7.62 17.29 0.28
N LYS A 127 7.78 16.94 1.56
CA LYS A 127 6.87 16.01 2.25
C LYS A 127 5.42 16.51 2.28
N GLN A 128 5.20 17.81 2.43
CA GLN A 128 3.87 18.42 2.39
C GLN A 128 3.28 18.32 0.98
N SER A 129 4.03 18.71 -0.05
CA SER A 129 3.57 18.64 -1.44
C SER A 129 3.24 17.20 -1.88
N GLU A 130 4.04 16.21 -1.47
CA GLU A 130 3.78 14.78 -1.72
C GLU A 130 2.47 14.33 -1.08
N ARG A 131 2.22 14.78 0.16
CA ARG A 131 1.01 14.45 0.92
C ARG A 131 -0.23 15.10 0.32
N GLU A 132 -0.14 16.35 -0.10
CA GLU A 132 -1.22 17.06 -0.79
C GLU A 132 -1.56 16.41 -2.13
N LYS A 133 -0.54 16.09 -2.94
CA LYS A 133 -0.74 15.41 -4.23
C LYS A 133 -1.35 14.02 -4.07
N PHE A 134 -0.93 13.28 -3.05
CA PHE A 134 -1.52 11.99 -2.74
C PHE A 134 -2.99 12.10 -2.31
N LEU A 135 -3.33 13.11 -1.50
CA LEU A 135 -4.73 13.37 -1.13
C LEU A 135 -5.59 13.78 -2.33
N GLU A 136 -5.06 14.60 -3.23
CA GLU A 136 -5.73 14.99 -4.46
C GLU A 136 -6.05 13.75 -5.33
N TRP A 137 -5.06 12.89 -5.50
CA TRP A 137 -5.23 11.60 -6.19
C TRP A 137 -6.29 10.71 -5.53
N ARG A 138 -6.28 10.58 -4.20
CA ARG A 138 -7.31 9.81 -3.46
C ARG A 138 -8.71 10.38 -3.66
N ARG A 139 -8.85 11.72 -3.64
CA ARG A 139 -10.15 12.38 -3.89
C ARG A 139 -10.65 12.10 -5.31
N GLN A 140 -9.77 12.02 -6.31
CA GLN A 140 -10.15 11.66 -7.67
C GLN A 140 -10.72 10.23 -7.73
N LEU A 141 -10.08 9.27 -7.05
CA LEU A 141 -10.58 7.89 -6.99
C LEU A 141 -11.95 7.78 -6.31
N VAL A 142 -12.15 8.49 -5.20
CA VAL A 142 -13.46 8.51 -4.50
C VAL A 142 -14.56 9.06 -5.40
N LYS A 143 -14.28 10.14 -6.16
CA LYS A 143 -15.24 10.69 -7.13
C LYS A 143 -15.63 9.66 -8.20
N LEU A 144 -14.67 8.88 -8.72
CA LEU A 144 -14.96 7.82 -9.69
C LEU A 144 -15.85 6.72 -9.09
N GLU A 145 -15.57 6.33 -7.84
CA GLU A 145 -16.36 5.31 -7.15
C GLU A 145 -17.80 5.78 -6.92
N GLU A 146 -17.99 7.04 -6.53
CA GLU A 146 -19.32 7.64 -6.28
C GLU A 146 -20.11 7.90 -7.57
N GLU A 147 -19.49 8.50 -8.59
CA GLU A 147 -20.16 8.93 -9.81
C GLU A 147 -20.54 7.76 -10.72
N GLN A 148 -19.67 6.75 -10.82
CA GLN A 148 -19.78 5.71 -11.84
C GLN A 148 -20.06 4.31 -11.28
N LYS A 149 -20.10 4.17 -9.94
CA LYS A 149 -20.28 2.88 -9.23
C LYS A 149 -19.30 1.80 -9.71
N LEU A 150 -18.12 2.21 -10.19
CA LEU A 150 -17.07 1.29 -10.59
C LEU A 150 -16.44 0.67 -9.35
N ILE A 151 -16.30 -0.65 -9.36
CA ILE A 151 -15.55 -1.35 -8.32
C ILE A 151 -14.07 -1.21 -8.68
N LEU A 152 -13.35 -0.39 -7.92
CA LEU A 152 -11.92 -0.22 -8.06
C LEU A 152 -11.17 -1.45 -7.54
N THR A 153 -10.08 -1.81 -8.20
CA THR A 153 -9.14 -2.79 -7.67
C THR A 153 -8.54 -2.25 -6.37
N PRO A 154 -8.39 -3.08 -5.32
CA PRO A 154 -7.72 -2.66 -4.10
C PRO A 154 -6.36 -2.04 -4.41
N PHE A 155 -6.07 -0.89 -3.81
CA PHE A 155 -4.84 -0.13 -4.03
C PHE A 155 -4.18 0.20 -2.69
N GLU A 156 -2.89 0.50 -2.74
CA GLU A 156 -2.13 0.85 -1.55
C GLU A 156 -2.50 2.25 -1.04
N ARG A 157 -2.98 2.34 0.20
CA ARG A 157 -3.41 3.60 0.82
C ARG A 157 -2.30 4.29 1.60
N ASN A 158 -1.19 3.59 1.86
CA ASN A 158 -0.04 4.15 2.55
C ASN A 158 0.88 4.94 1.60
N LEU A 159 1.05 6.24 1.86
CA LEU A 159 1.93 7.13 1.10
C LEU A 159 3.40 6.65 1.10
N ASP A 160 3.87 6.02 2.18
CA ASP A 160 5.27 5.61 2.29
C ASP A 160 5.63 4.48 1.30
N PHE A 161 4.67 3.65 0.90
CA PHE A 161 4.87 2.69 -0.19
C PHE A 161 5.02 3.38 -1.54
N TRP A 162 4.20 4.40 -1.82
CA TRP A 162 4.33 5.19 -3.04
C TRP A 162 5.65 5.95 -3.09
N ARG A 163 6.13 6.47 -1.95
CA ARG A 163 7.48 7.06 -1.85
C ARG A 163 8.59 6.08 -2.19
N GLN A 164 8.45 4.80 -1.81
CA GLN A 164 9.41 3.78 -2.20
C GLN A 164 9.39 3.53 -3.70
N LEU A 165 8.20 3.41 -4.28
CA LEU A 165 8.07 3.25 -5.72
C LEU A 165 8.75 4.41 -6.47
N TRP A 166 8.49 5.66 -6.06
CA TRP A 166 9.11 6.82 -6.68
C TRP A 166 10.64 6.81 -6.56
N ARG A 167 11.18 6.51 -5.37
CA ARG A 167 12.63 6.40 -5.16
C ARG A 167 13.29 5.30 -6.00
N VAL A 168 12.60 4.17 -6.19
CA VAL A 168 13.10 3.06 -7.01
C VAL A 168 13.08 3.46 -8.48
N ILE A 169 11.98 4.06 -8.96
CA ILE A 169 11.85 4.53 -10.34
C ILE A 169 12.93 5.54 -10.69
N GLU A 170 13.18 6.51 -9.82
CA GLU A 170 14.15 7.59 -10.07
C GLU A 170 15.60 7.12 -10.10
N ARG A 171 15.93 6.05 -9.37
CA ARG A 171 17.30 5.55 -9.23
C ARG A 171 17.62 4.40 -10.17
N SER A 172 16.63 3.85 -10.87
CA SER A 172 16.79 2.66 -11.70
C SER A 172 16.87 3.04 -13.16
N ASP A 173 17.89 2.54 -13.87
CA ASP A 173 18.01 2.67 -15.33
C ASP A 173 17.04 1.75 -16.08
N VAL A 174 16.62 0.65 -15.44
CA VAL A 174 15.71 -0.34 -16.01
C VAL A 174 14.67 -0.73 -14.97
N VAL A 175 13.39 -0.67 -15.35
CA VAL A 175 12.26 -1.13 -14.54
C VAL A 175 11.64 -2.34 -15.20
N VAL A 176 11.54 -3.45 -14.47
CA VAL A 176 10.95 -4.71 -14.94
C VAL A 176 9.66 -4.98 -14.17
N GLN A 177 8.55 -5.13 -14.89
CA GLN A 177 7.27 -5.51 -14.30
C GLN A 177 7.07 -7.02 -14.39
N ILE A 178 6.94 -7.67 -13.23
CA ILE A 178 6.60 -9.09 -13.14
C ILE A 178 5.08 -9.22 -13.22
N VAL A 179 4.59 -10.07 -14.11
CA VAL A 179 3.15 -10.31 -14.33
C VAL A 179 2.81 -11.79 -14.12
N ASP A 180 1.61 -12.06 -13.60
CA ASP A 180 1.07 -13.42 -13.53
C ASP A 180 0.67 -13.90 -14.93
N SER A 181 1.12 -15.10 -15.32
CA SER A 181 0.89 -15.68 -16.64
C SER A 181 -0.57 -16.05 -16.91
N ARG A 182 -1.42 -16.16 -15.87
CA ARG A 182 -2.84 -16.50 -16.01
C ARG A 182 -3.66 -15.37 -16.61
N ASN A 183 -3.30 -14.13 -16.29
CA ASN A 183 -3.94 -12.95 -16.87
C ASN A 183 -2.95 -11.78 -16.93
N PRO A 184 -1.98 -11.81 -17.87
CA PRO A 184 -0.89 -10.85 -17.90
C PRO A 184 -1.36 -9.42 -18.23
N LEU A 185 -2.48 -9.27 -18.94
CA LEU A 185 -3.03 -7.97 -19.29
C LEU A 185 -3.60 -7.23 -18.08
N LEU A 186 -4.16 -7.95 -17.10
CA LEU A 186 -4.69 -7.37 -15.88
C LEU A 186 -3.58 -6.80 -14.98
N PHE A 187 -2.46 -7.51 -14.87
CA PHE A 187 -1.34 -7.11 -14.01
C PHE A 187 -0.37 -6.13 -14.69
N ARG A 188 -0.56 -5.86 -15.98
CA ARG A 188 0.24 -4.90 -16.74
C ARG A 188 -0.24 -3.47 -16.47
N CYS A 189 0.65 -2.61 -16.01
CA CYS A 189 0.33 -1.20 -15.75
C CYS A 189 0.82 -0.34 -16.93
N GLN A 190 -0.07 -0.05 -17.88
CA GLN A 190 0.24 0.84 -19.02
C GLN A 190 0.69 2.23 -18.53
N ASP A 191 0.05 2.73 -17.48
CA ASP A 191 0.33 4.05 -16.92
C ASP A 191 1.78 4.16 -16.42
N LEU A 192 2.29 3.12 -15.75
CA LEU A 192 3.66 3.09 -15.24
C LEU A 192 4.69 3.23 -16.36
N GLN A 193 4.44 2.58 -17.51
CA GLN A 193 5.26 2.73 -18.70
C GLN A 193 5.26 4.19 -19.19
N THR A 194 4.09 4.78 -19.43
CA THR A 194 3.99 6.18 -19.91
C THR A 194 4.66 7.16 -18.94
N THR A 195 4.49 6.95 -17.64
CA THR A 195 5.12 7.77 -16.60
C THR A 195 6.63 7.72 -16.68
N TYR A 196 7.18 6.51 -16.72
CA TYR A 196 8.62 6.30 -16.69
C TYR A 196 9.26 6.93 -17.93
N PHE A 197 8.64 6.76 -19.10
CA PHE A 197 9.09 7.42 -20.32
C PHE A 197 9.02 8.95 -20.22
N ALA A 198 7.91 9.52 -19.73
CA ALA A 198 7.79 10.97 -19.58
C ALA A 198 8.80 11.55 -18.57
N TRP A 199 9.00 10.87 -17.44
CA TRP A 199 9.95 11.25 -16.39
C TRP A 199 11.41 11.12 -16.84
N CYS A 200 11.77 10.03 -17.52
CA CYS A 200 13.15 9.75 -17.87
C CYS A 200 13.62 10.50 -19.13
N PHE A 201 12.71 10.81 -20.05
CA PHE A 201 13.03 11.54 -21.30
C PHE A 201 12.70 13.05 -21.23
N GLY A 202 12.20 13.55 -20.10
CA GLY A 202 11.98 14.99 -19.92
C GLY A 202 10.94 15.60 -20.87
N CYS A 203 9.98 14.81 -21.35
CA CYS A 203 8.83 15.35 -22.08
C CYS A 203 7.88 16.02 -21.08
N GLN A 204 8.22 17.25 -20.68
CA GLN A 204 7.23 18.27 -20.37
C GLN A 204 6.51 18.62 -21.68
N GLU A 205 5.31 18.10 -21.86
CA GLU A 205 4.27 18.78 -22.65
C GLU A 205 3.29 19.46 -21.69
#